data_AF-E3P995-F1
#
_entry.id   AF-E3P995-F1
#
_cell.length_a   1.000
_cell.length_b   1.000
_cell.length_c   1.000
_cell.angle_alpha   90.00
_cell.angle_beta   90.00
_cell.angle_gamma   90.00
#
_symmetry.space_group_name_H-M   'P 1'
#
loop_
_entity.id
_entity.type
_entity.pdbx_description
1 polymer ?
#
loop_
_entity_poly.entity_id
_entity_poly.type
_entity_poly.pdbx_seq_one_letter_code
_entity_poly.pdbx_strand_id
1 'polypeptide(L)'
;LGAEANALSEQPNGWHNSCSTIVAANSLVAIKKLVFDDKKYTLEQLNEALLSNWEGFEEMRTDFKKTPKWGNDDAYADEIIKNFYEDIIGGEMRKITNYSGGPVMPTGQAVGLYMEVGSRTGPTPDGRFGGEAADDGGISPYMGTDKKGPTAVLRSVSK
;
A
#
# COMPACT_ATOMS: atom_id res chain seq x y z
N LEU A 1 17.09 35.78 -17.22
CA LEU A 1 15.65 36.05 -17.34
C LEU A 1 15.13 37.14 -16.40
N GLY A 2 15.85 37.51 -15.33
CA GLY A 2 15.46 38.66 -14.49
C GLY A 2 14.15 38.46 -13.72
N ALA A 3 13.81 37.21 -13.39
CA ALA A 3 12.57 36.84 -12.70
C ALA A 3 12.85 36.18 -11.34
N GLU A 4 11.90 36.30 -10.41
CA GLU A 4 11.94 35.67 -9.08
C GLU A 4 11.93 34.14 -9.18
N ALA A 5 12.71 33.48 -8.33
CA ALA A 5 12.96 32.04 -8.42
C ALA A 5 11.70 31.18 -8.27
N ASN A 6 10.73 31.61 -7.45
CA ASN A 6 9.47 30.89 -7.24
C ASN A 6 8.37 31.26 -8.25
N ALA A 7 8.57 32.33 -9.04
CA ALA A 7 7.64 32.77 -10.08
C ALA A 7 8.00 32.16 -11.44
N LEU A 8 9.30 32.05 -11.74
CA LEU A 8 9.79 31.43 -12.96
C LEU A 8 9.80 29.90 -12.82
N SER A 9 8.91 29.21 -13.53
CA SER A 9 8.89 27.75 -13.60
C SER A 9 8.99 27.27 -15.05
N GLU A 10 10.22 27.18 -15.56
CA GLU A 10 10.49 26.80 -16.96
C GLU A 10 10.34 25.29 -17.21
N GLN A 11 10.53 24.48 -16.17
CA GLN A 11 10.45 23.02 -16.25
C GLN A 11 9.46 22.49 -15.21
N PRO A 12 8.30 21.96 -15.63
CA PRO A 12 7.37 21.31 -14.72
C PRO A 12 7.97 20.03 -14.13
N ASN A 13 7.74 19.82 -12.83
CA ASN A 13 8.16 18.60 -12.13
C ASN A 13 7.22 18.35 -10.93
N GLY A 14 5.94 18.06 -11.19
CA GLY A 14 4.95 17.82 -10.14
C GLY A 14 5.02 16.38 -9.63
N TRP A 15 5.22 16.18 -8.32
CA TRP A 15 5.06 14.87 -7.70
C TRP A 15 4.49 14.97 -6.28
N HIS A 16 3.99 13.85 -5.77
CA HIS A 16 3.68 13.69 -4.36
C HIS A 16 4.07 12.30 -3.87
N ASN A 17 4.34 12.17 -2.58
CA ASN A 17 4.77 10.90 -2.01
C ASN A 17 3.56 10.05 -1.60
N SER A 18 3.50 8.80 -2.06
CA SER A 18 2.65 7.79 -1.45
C SER A 18 3.45 7.02 -0.39
N CYS A 19 2.86 6.87 0.79
CA CYS A 19 3.44 6.17 1.94
C CYS A 19 2.47 5.08 2.40
N SER A 20 2.97 4.05 3.10
CA SER A 20 2.16 2.91 3.59
C SER A 20 1.36 2.19 2.48
N THR A 21 1.89 2.20 1.25
CA THR A 21 1.15 1.77 0.06
C THR A 21 0.94 0.27 0.08
N ILE A 22 1.95 -0.51 0.49
CA ILE A 22 1.87 -1.97 0.47
C ILE A 22 1.04 -2.52 1.64
N VAL A 23 0.94 -1.84 2.79
CA VAL A 23 -0.06 -2.16 3.82
C VAL A 23 -1.47 -2.04 3.26
N ALA A 24 -1.78 -0.94 2.58
CA ALA A 24 -3.09 -0.76 1.94
C ALA A 24 -3.35 -1.82 0.86
N ALA A 25 -2.36 -2.07 0.00
CA ALA A 25 -2.47 -3.00 -1.12
C ALA A 25 -2.66 -4.46 -0.64
N ASN A 26 -1.84 -4.91 0.33
CA ASN A 26 -1.99 -6.23 0.94
C ASN A 26 -3.33 -6.39 1.68
N SER A 27 -3.84 -5.31 2.29
CA SER A 27 -5.15 -5.32 2.94
C SER A 27 -6.28 -5.52 1.92
N LEU A 28 -6.22 -4.86 0.77
CA LEU A 28 -7.19 -5.04 -0.32
C LEU A 28 -7.14 -6.47 -0.89
N VAL A 29 -5.93 -7.03 -1.09
CA VAL A 29 -5.75 -8.44 -1.50
C VAL A 29 -6.42 -9.39 -0.51
N ALA A 30 -6.19 -9.18 0.78
CA ALA A 30 -6.72 -10.04 1.83
C ALA A 30 -8.26 -9.93 1.97
N ILE A 31 -8.80 -8.71 1.91
CA ILE A 31 -10.25 -8.47 1.87
C ILE A 31 -10.88 -9.17 0.66
N LYS A 32 -10.35 -8.93 -0.54
CA LYS A 32 -10.88 -9.56 -1.76
C LYS A 32 -10.90 -11.07 -1.61
N LYS A 33 -9.80 -11.66 -1.12
CA LYS A 33 -9.69 -13.10 -0.97
C LYS A 33 -10.67 -13.66 0.06
N LEU A 34 -10.60 -13.20 1.31
CA LEU A 34 -11.30 -13.86 2.41
C LEU A 34 -12.76 -13.44 2.56
N VAL A 35 -13.11 -12.22 2.13
CA VAL A 35 -14.46 -11.68 2.28
C VAL A 35 -15.28 -11.85 1.02
N PHE A 36 -14.72 -11.55 -0.15
CA PHE A 36 -15.49 -11.54 -1.40
C PHE A 36 -15.39 -12.86 -2.18
N ASP A 37 -14.18 -13.37 -2.39
CA ASP A 37 -13.95 -14.57 -3.19
C ASP A 37 -14.28 -15.84 -2.40
N ASP A 38 -13.62 -16.04 -1.25
CA ASP A 38 -13.77 -17.24 -0.42
C ASP A 38 -14.98 -17.16 0.51
N LYS A 39 -15.50 -15.95 0.78
CA LYS A 39 -16.62 -15.67 1.71
C LYS A 39 -16.46 -16.35 3.07
N LYS A 40 -15.21 -16.46 3.55
CA LYS A 40 -14.87 -17.04 4.85
C LYS A 40 -15.33 -16.13 5.99
N TYR A 41 -15.29 -14.82 5.77
CA TYR A 41 -15.75 -13.80 6.71
C TYR A 41 -16.62 -12.76 6.01
N THR A 42 -17.45 -12.07 6.78
CA THR A 42 -18.18 -10.88 6.33
C THR A 42 -17.38 -9.61 6.63
N LEU A 43 -17.76 -8.48 6.01
CA LEU A 43 -17.14 -7.18 6.34
C LEU A 43 -17.45 -6.77 7.78
N GLU A 44 -18.64 -7.11 8.28
CA GLU A 44 -19.05 -6.83 9.65
C GLU A 44 -18.17 -7.57 10.66
N GLN A 45 -17.90 -8.86 10.43
CA GLN A 45 -16.98 -9.66 11.26
C GLN A 45 -15.55 -9.14 11.21
N LEU A 46 -15.06 -8.77 10.01
CA LEU A 46 -13.74 -8.15 9.89
C LEU A 46 -13.69 -6.83 10.67
N ASN A 47 -14.70 -5.98 10.55
CA ASN A 47 -14.74 -4.71 11.26
C ASN A 47 -14.78 -4.88 12.78
N GLU A 48 -15.53 -5.87 13.29
CA GLU A 48 -15.53 -6.22 14.72
C GLU A 48 -14.12 -6.64 15.18
N ALA A 49 -13.45 -7.50 14.41
CA ALA A 49 -12.09 -7.96 14.72
C ALA A 49 -11.06 -6.81 14.67
N LEU A 50 -11.20 -5.86 13.73
CA LEU A 50 -10.34 -4.68 13.68
C LEU A 50 -10.60 -3.73 14.86
N LEU A 51 -11.85 -3.49 15.24
CA LEU A 51 -12.18 -2.63 16.38
C LEU A 51 -11.71 -3.22 17.72
N SER A 52 -11.55 -4.54 17.82
CA SER A 52 -10.95 -5.20 18.98
C SER A 52 -9.43 -5.33 18.92
N ASN A 53 -8.76 -4.74 17.93
CA ASN A 53 -7.32 -4.94 17.71
C ASN A 53 -6.93 -6.43 17.59
N TRP A 54 -7.79 -7.22 16.95
CA TRP A 54 -7.73 -8.67 16.83
C TRP A 54 -7.83 -9.45 18.16
N GLU A 55 -8.09 -8.80 19.29
CA GLU A 55 -8.31 -9.48 20.57
C GLU A 55 -9.55 -10.38 20.47
N GLY A 56 -9.38 -11.67 20.76
CA GLY A 56 -10.41 -12.69 20.56
C GLY A 56 -10.54 -13.24 19.13
N PHE A 57 -9.79 -12.69 18.16
CA PHE A 57 -9.88 -13.03 16.73
C PHE A 57 -8.54 -13.46 16.11
N GLU A 58 -7.63 -14.06 16.89
CA GLU A 58 -6.28 -14.41 16.40
C GLU A 58 -6.29 -15.43 15.24
N GLU A 59 -7.27 -16.33 15.20
CA GLU A 59 -7.46 -17.23 14.06
C GLU A 59 -7.75 -16.43 12.78
N MET A 60 -8.71 -15.51 12.84
CA MET A 60 -9.04 -14.63 11.71
C MET A 60 -7.83 -13.81 11.30
N ARG A 61 -7.12 -13.17 12.24
CA ARG A 61 -5.91 -12.41 11.96
C ARG A 61 -4.84 -13.26 11.26
N THR A 62 -4.65 -14.49 11.73
CA THR A 62 -3.71 -15.45 11.15
C THR A 62 -4.07 -15.77 9.69
N ASP A 63 -5.36 -15.94 9.38
CA ASP A 63 -5.81 -16.17 8.02
C ASP A 63 -5.54 -14.96 7.12
N PHE A 64 -5.89 -13.75 7.57
CA PHE A 64 -5.61 -12.50 6.86
C PHE A 64 -4.10 -12.32 6.61
N LYS A 65 -3.25 -12.64 7.61
CA LYS A 65 -1.79 -12.58 7.50
C LYS A 65 -1.22 -13.59 6.50
N LYS A 66 -1.87 -14.76 6.34
CA LYS A 66 -1.46 -15.84 5.42
C LYS A 66 -1.98 -15.68 3.99
N THR A 67 -2.91 -14.76 3.71
CA THR A 67 -3.33 -14.47 2.33
C THR A 67 -2.13 -14.03 1.47
N PRO A 68 -2.19 -14.18 0.14
CA PRO A 68 -1.12 -13.72 -0.76
C PRO A 68 -0.66 -12.28 -0.44
N LYS A 69 0.65 -12.04 -0.55
CA LYS A 69 1.29 -10.75 -0.23
C LYS A 69 2.23 -10.33 -1.34
N TRP A 70 2.37 -9.01 -1.51
CA TRP A 70 3.33 -8.40 -2.42
C TRP A 70 4.75 -8.96 -2.26
N GLY A 71 5.50 -9.05 -3.36
CA GLY A 71 6.92 -9.45 -3.32
C GLY A 71 7.16 -10.96 -3.42
N ASN A 72 6.13 -11.75 -3.73
CA ASN A 72 6.20 -13.20 -3.79
C ASN A 72 6.02 -13.76 -5.20
N ASP A 73 6.04 -12.92 -6.24
CA ASP A 73 5.69 -13.29 -7.61
C ASP A 73 4.41 -14.14 -7.63
N ASP A 74 3.39 -13.65 -6.93
CA ASP A 74 2.10 -14.31 -6.77
C ASP A 74 1.11 -13.61 -7.67
N ALA A 75 0.58 -14.31 -8.68
CA ALA A 75 -0.27 -13.69 -9.69
C ALA A 75 -1.53 -13.04 -9.08
N TYR A 76 -2.11 -13.63 -8.03
CA TYR A 76 -3.31 -13.10 -7.39
C TYR A 76 -3.02 -11.78 -6.67
N ALA A 77 -1.95 -11.72 -5.87
CA ALA A 77 -1.57 -10.48 -5.21
C ALA A 77 -1.09 -9.43 -6.22
N ASP A 78 -0.17 -9.81 -7.11
CA ASP A 78 0.52 -8.86 -7.99
C ASP A 78 -0.42 -8.19 -8.99
N GLU A 79 -1.45 -8.89 -9.51
CA GLU A 79 -2.42 -8.29 -10.42
C GLU A 79 -3.26 -7.20 -9.75
N ILE A 80 -3.77 -7.48 -8.55
CA ILE A 80 -4.55 -6.51 -7.76
C ILE A 80 -3.69 -5.30 -7.41
N ILE A 81 -2.45 -5.55 -6.98
CA ILE A 81 -1.54 -4.51 -6.53
C ILE A 81 -1.05 -3.66 -7.72
N LYS A 82 -0.74 -4.27 -8.87
CA LYS A 82 -0.44 -3.55 -10.12
C LYS A 82 -1.55 -2.56 -10.47
N ASN A 83 -2.80 -3.04 -10.51
CA ASN A 83 -3.95 -2.17 -10.82
C ASN A 83 -4.12 -1.06 -9.76
N PHE A 84 -3.86 -1.35 -8.48
CA PHE A 84 -3.88 -0.31 -7.44
C PHE A 84 -2.81 0.78 -7.66
N TYR A 85 -1.58 0.40 -8.04
CA TYR A 85 -0.53 1.37 -8.38
C TYR A 85 -0.85 2.17 -9.64
N GLU A 86 -1.24 1.50 -10.72
CA GLU A 86 -1.43 2.12 -12.03
C GLU A 86 -2.70 2.96 -12.10
N ASP A 87 -3.84 2.41 -11.68
CA ASP A 87 -5.15 3.03 -11.89
C ASP A 87 -5.49 4.02 -10.77
N ILE A 88 -5.14 3.71 -9.53
CA ILE A 88 -5.53 4.52 -8.37
C ILE A 88 -4.39 5.45 -7.95
N ILE A 89 -3.27 4.92 -7.47
CA ILE A 89 -2.18 5.76 -6.93
C ILE A 89 -1.60 6.68 -8.01
N GLY A 90 -1.29 6.12 -9.19
CA GLY A 90 -0.79 6.87 -10.34
C GLY A 90 -1.89 7.55 -11.13
N GLY A 91 -2.90 6.77 -11.55
CA GLY A 91 -3.93 7.21 -12.47
C GLY A 91 -4.76 8.39 -11.95
N GLU A 92 -5.16 8.37 -10.68
CA GLU A 92 -5.92 9.48 -10.09
C GLU A 92 -5.04 10.70 -9.81
N MET A 93 -3.83 10.51 -9.27
CA MET A 93 -2.91 11.62 -8.98
C MET A 93 -2.54 12.39 -10.26
N ARG A 94 -2.33 11.67 -11.37
CA ARG A 94 -1.97 12.23 -12.68
C ARG A 94 -3.01 13.20 -13.25
N LYS A 95 -4.27 13.12 -12.81
CA LYS A 95 -5.33 14.03 -13.24
C LYS A 95 -5.13 15.46 -12.73
N ILE A 96 -4.30 15.63 -11.70
CA ILE A 96 -3.99 16.94 -11.11
C ILE A 96 -2.90 17.63 -11.92
N THR A 97 -3.12 18.90 -12.25
CA THR A 97 -2.11 19.79 -12.83
C THR A 97 -1.60 20.77 -11.78
N ASN A 98 -0.28 20.90 -11.62
CA ASN A 98 0.32 21.80 -10.63
C ASN A 98 0.50 23.23 -11.14
N TYR A 99 1.06 24.11 -10.30
CA TYR A 99 1.38 25.51 -10.66
C TYR A 99 2.18 25.65 -11.96
N SER A 100 3.08 24.71 -12.23
CA SER A 100 3.97 24.74 -13.41
C SER A 100 3.28 24.21 -14.68
N GLY A 101 2.00 23.88 -14.63
CA GLY A 101 1.24 23.39 -15.80
C GLY A 101 1.51 21.93 -16.17
N GLY A 102 2.27 21.19 -15.36
CA GLY A 102 2.53 19.76 -15.55
C GLY A 102 1.66 18.87 -14.66
N PRO A 103 1.55 17.56 -14.98
CA PRO A 103 0.82 16.61 -14.14
C PRO A 103 1.54 16.39 -12.81
N VAL A 104 0.82 15.91 -11.81
CA VAL A 104 1.38 15.40 -10.54
C VAL A 104 1.42 13.88 -10.59
N MET A 105 2.59 13.28 -10.39
CA MET A 105 2.76 11.82 -10.38
C MET A 105 3.21 11.32 -9.00
N PRO A 106 2.91 10.06 -8.63
CA PRO A 106 3.37 9.52 -7.36
C PRO A 106 4.87 9.21 -7.38
N THR A 107 5.53 9.52 -6.27
CA THR A 107 6.89 9.08 -5.95
C THR A 107 6.82 8.23 -4.68
N GLY A 108 6.70 6.91 -4.84
CA GLY A 108 6.59 6.00 -3.70
C GLY A 108 7.83 6.03 -2.82
N GLN A 109 7.66 6.35 -1.53
CA GLN A 109 8.75 6.35 -0.54
C GLN A 109 8.16 6.34 0.88
N ALA A 110 8.99 6.05 1.88
CA ALA A 110 8.54 6.01 3.27
C ALA A 110 9.33 6.93 4.22
N VAL A 111 10.65 7.08 4.03
CA VAL A 111 11.54 7.74 5.01
C VAL A 111 11.27 7.14 6.42
N GLY A 112 11.05 7.95 7.45
CA GLY A 112 10.58 7.50 8.77
C GLY A 112 9.06 7.54 8.93
N LEU A 113 8.32 8.00 7.91
CA LEU A 113 6.87 8.16 7.99
C LEU A 113 6.17 6.82 8.14
N TYR A 114 6.70 5.70 7.65
CA TYR A 114 6.06 4.39 7.86
C TYR A 114 6.00 3.98 9.34
N MET A 115 6.96 4.42 10.16
CA MET A 115 6.93 4.21 11.61
C MET A 115 5.90 5.13 12.27
N GLU A 116 5.93 6.42 11.91
CA GLU A 116 5.10 7.48 12.47
C GLU A 116 3.62 7.42 12.04
N VAL A 117 3.36 6.98 10.81
CA VAL A 117 2.01 6.71 10.30
C VAL A 117 1.54 5.37 10.86
N GLY A 118 2.40 4.36 10.90
CA GLY A 118 2.11 3.07 11.53
C GLY A 118 1.63 3.22 12.97
N SER A 119 2.34 4.02 13.79
CA SER A 119 1.98 4.30 15.19
C SER A 119 0.64 5.03 15.35
N ARG A 120 0.15 5.69 14.30
CA ARG A 120 -1.14 6.40 14.23
C ARG A 120 -2.21 5.64 13.46
N THR A 121 -1.90 4.44 12.97
CA THR A 121 -2.81 3.60 12.19
C THR A 121 -3.29 2.45 13.06
N GLY A 122 -4.59 2.19 13.02
CA GLY A 122 -5.19 1.02 13.66
C GLY A 122 -4.73 -0.31 13.06
N PRO A 123 -5.27 -1.44 13.55
CA PRO A 123 -5.07 -2.73 12.92
C PRO A 123 -5.58 -2.70 11.47
N THR A 124 -4.95 -3.46 10.59
CA THR A 124 -5.30 -3.50 9.17
C THR A 124 -5.51 -4.93 8.66
N PRO A 125 -6.34 -5.14 7.62
CA PRO A 125 -6.64 -6.47 7.06
C PRO A 125 -5.42 -7.22 6.49
N ASP A 126 -4.24 -6.62 6.35
CA ASP A 126 -3.00 -7.36 6.07
C ASP A 126 -2.49 -8.18 7.28
N GLY A 127 -3.12 -8.01 8.45
CA GLY A 127 -2.87 -8.77 9.68
C GLY A 127 -2.05 -8.00 10.73
N ARG A 128 -1.78 -6.71 10.50
CA ARG A 128 -1.10 -5.85 11.48
C ARG A 128 -2.00 -5.58 12.70
N PHE A 129 -1.37 -5.51 13.86
CA PHE A 129 -1.97 -4.89 15.04
C PHE A 129 -1.90 -3.35 14.93
N GLY A 130 -2.77 -2.67 15.66
CA GLY A 130 -2.76 -1.22 15.78
C GLY A 130 -1.44 -0.71 16.33
N GLY A 131 -0.90 0.32 15.70
CA GLY A 131 0.36 0.95 16.09
C GLY A 131 1.62 0.27 15.55
N GLU A 132 1.54 -0.89 14.88
CA GLU A 132 2.71 -1.50 14.23
C GLU A 132 3.26 -0.61 13.10
N ALA A 133 4.51 -0.79 12.68
CA ALA A 133 5.05 -0.05 11.54
C ALA A 133 4.32 -0.41 10.23
N ALA A 134 4.34 0.49 9.23
CA ALA A 134 3.90 0.18 7.87
C ALA A 134 5.04 -0.39 7.00
N ASP A 135 4.82 -0.52 5.69
CA ASP A 135 5.87 -0.90 4.72
C ASP A 135 6.98 0.16 4.62
N ASP A 136 8.23 -0.30 4.53
CA ASP A 136 9.45 0.53 4.65
C ASP A 136 9.82 1.35 3.41
N GLY A 137 9.05 1.24 2.32
CA GLY A 137 9.41 1.83 1.03
C GLY A 137 8.20 2.09 0.14
N GLY A 138 8.47 2.61 -1.05
CA GLY A 138 7.43 2.92 -2.03
C GLY A 138 6.82 1.69 -2.70
N ILE A 139 7.54 0.59 -2.73
CA ILE A 139 7.17 -0.68 -3.40
C ILE A 139 7.85 -1.90 -2.76
N SER A 140 8.36 -1.77 -1.53
CA SER A 140 8.97 -2.88 -0.79
C SER A 140 7.90 -3.88 -0.36
N PRO A 141 8.16 -5.20 -0.37
CA PRO A 141 7.34 -6.15 0.37
C PRO A 141 7.24 -5.72 1.84
N TYR A 142 6.07 -5.89 2.47
CA TYR A 142 5.96 -5.62 3.91
C TYR A 142 6.91 -6.55 4.67
N MET A 143 7.58 -6.05 5.70
CA MET A 143 8.66 -6.78 6.38
C MET A 143 8.27 -8.22 6.74
N GLY A 144 9.06 -9.17 6.25
CA GLY A 144 8.86 -10.58 6.54
C GLY A 144 7.62 -11.21 5.90
N THR A 145 7.08 -10.63 4.83
CA THR A 145 6.00 -11.24 4.02
C THR A 145 6.49 -11.83 2.69
N ASP A 146 7.68 -11.42 2.25
CA ASP A 146 8.43 -12.00 1.14
C ASP A 146 9.06 -13.35 1.54
N LYS A 147 8.49 -14.44 1.04
CA LYS A 147 8.88 -15.83 1.36
C LYS A 147 9.46 -16.60 0.19
N LYS A 148 9.46 -16.03 -1.02
CA LYS A 148 9.95 -16.68 -2.25
C LYS A 148 11.33 -16.18 -2.74
N GLY A 149 12.05 -15.45 -1.88
CA GLY A 149 13.43 -15.02 -2.14
C GLY A 149 13.54 -13.79 -3.06
N PRO A 150 14.78 -13.27 -3.24
CA PRO A 150 15.01 -11.94 -3.81
C PRO A 150 14.58 -11.80 -5.28
N THR A 151 14.67 -12.86 -6.08
CA THR A 151 14.24 -12.78 -7.49
C THR A 151 12.73 -12.75 -7.64
N ALA A 152 11.97 -13.31 -6.69
CA ALA A 152 10.51 -13.17 -6.68
C ALA A 152 10.10 -11.73 -6.36
N VAL A 153 10.82 -11.06 -5.44
CA VAL A 153 10.64 -9.64 -5.17
C VAL A 153 10.85 -8.81 -6.44
N LEU A 154 11.96 -9.03 -7.16
CA LEU A 154 12.23 -8.34 -8.42
C LEU A 154 11.12 -8.56 -9.47
N ARG A 155 10.60 -9.79 -9.58
CA ARG A 155 9.52 -10.11 -10.53
C ARG A 155 8.21 -9.43 -10.17
N SER A 156 7.82 -9.38 -8.90
CA SER A 156 6.66 -8.59 -8.47
C SER A 156 6.86 -7.11 -8.76
N VAL A 157 7.99 -6.53 -8.34
CA VAL A 157 8.30 -5.10 -8.51
C VAL A 157 8.36 -4.65 -9.97
N SER A 158 8.71 -5.54 -10.90
CA SER A 158 8.78 -5.22 -12.33
C SER A 158 7.43 -5.12 -13.04
N LYS A 159 6.34 -5.48 -12.37
CA LYS A 159 4.96 -5.42 -12.90
C LYS A 159 4.34 -4.05 -12.66
#